data_AF-A0A4Q3LLX9-F1
#
_entry.id   AF-A0A4Q3LLX9-F1
#
_cell.length_a   1.000
_cell.length_b   1.000
_cell.length_c   1.000
_cell.angle_alpha   90.00
_cell.angle_beta   90.00
_cell.angle_gamma   90.00
#
_symmetry.space_group_name_H-M   'P 1'
#
loop_
_entity.id
_entity.type
_entity.pdbx_description
1 polymer ?
#
loop_
_entity_poly.entity_id
_entity_poly.type
_entity_poly.pdbx_seq_one_letter_code
_entity_poly.pdbx_strand_id
1 'polypeptide(L)' 'MPRRREVPKREILPDPKYGNVELAKFMNVIMQGGKKAVA' A
#
# COMPACT_ATOMS: atom_id res chain seq x y z
N MET A 1 0.28 -11.34 12.56
CA MET A 1 -0.70 -10.90 13.58
C MET A 1 -0.15 -11.29 14.94
N PRO A 2 0.43 -10.37 15.72
CA PRO A 2 1.11 -10.71 16.95
C PRO A 2 0.26 -10.34 18.16
N ARG A 3 0.31 -11.17 19.21
CA ARG A 3 -0.32 -10.85 20.51
C ARG A 3 0.66 -10.20 21.51
N ARG A 4 1.96 -10.10 21.20
CA ARG A 4 3.01 -9.57 22.12
C ARG A 4 4.13 -8.72 21.48
N ARG A 5 4.23 -8.60 20.16
CA ARG A 5 5.30 -7.83 19.46
C ARG A 5 4.69 -6.79 18.53
N GLU A 6 5.33 -5.64 18.38
CA GLU A 6 4.94 -4.65 17.38
C GLU A 6 5.04 -5.24 15.97
N VAL A 7 4.03 -4.94 15.14
CA VAL A 7 4.05 -5.33 13.73
C VAL A 7 5.00 -4.38 13.00
N PRO A 8 6.06 -4.88 12.33
CA PRO A 8 6.91 -4.03 11.52
C PRO A 8 6.06 -3.40 10.39
N LYS A 9 6.26 -2.10 10.17
CA LYS A 9 5.62 -1.40 9.05
C LYS A 9 6.12 -2.02 7.75
N ARG A 10 5.18 -2.38 6.87
CA ARG A 10 5.50 -2.91 5.54
C ARG A 10 6.01 -1.76 4.68
N GLU A 11 7.14 -1.98 4.00
CA GLU A 11 7.65 -1.07 2.98
C GLU A 11 6.72 -1.13 1.77
N ILE A 12 6.39 0.05 1.22
CA ILE A 12 5.50 0.21 0.07
C ILE A 12 6.35 0.78 -1.06
N LEU A 13 6.32 0.11 -2.20
CA LEU A 13 6.99 0.61 -3.40
C LEU A 13 6.31 1.91 -3.87
N PRO A 14 7.07 2.94 -4.23
CA PRO A 14 6.51 4.19 -4.75
C PRO A 14 5.77 3.95 -6.07
N ASP A 15 4.80 4.79 -6.37
CA ASP A 15 4.01 4.63 -7.58
C ASP A 15 4.89 4.81 -8.83
N PRO A 16 4.84 3.90 -9.83
CA PRO A 16 5.77 3.94 -10.97
C PRO A 16 5.60 5.17 -11.86
N LYS A 17 4.46 5.87 -11.77
CA LYS A 17 4.18 7.06 -12.59
C LYS A 17 4.58 8.37 -11.91
N TYR A 18 4.47 8.44 -10.59
CA TYR A 18 4.67 9.68 -9.83
C TYR A 18 5.77 9.58 -8.77
N GLY A 19 6.38 8.42 -8.57
CA GLY A 19 7.45 8.20 -7.59
C GLY A 19 7.02 8.44 -6.14
N ASN A 20 5.72 8.64 -5.88
CA ASN A 20 5.23 9.08 -4.58
C ASN A 20 4.63 7.91 -3.79
N VAL A 21 5.09 7.76 -2.56
CA VAL A 21 4.67 6.74 -1.59
C VAL A 21 3.28 7.04 -1.01
N GLU A 22 2.90 8.32 -0.92
CA GLU A 22 1.57 8.73 -0.43
C GLU A 22 0.47 8.38 -1.41
N LEU A 23 0.70 8.62 -2.71
CA LEU A 23 -0.21 8.19 -3.77
C LEU A 23 -0.32 6.66 -3.84
N ALA A 24 0.80 5.95 -3.73
CA ALA A 24 0.79 4.49 -3.69
C ALA A 24 -0.02 3.95 -2.50
N LYS A 25 0.09 4.59 -1.32
CA LYS A 25 -0.74 4.26 -0.15
C LYS A 25 -2.22 4.52 -0.39
N PHE A 26 -2.56 5.66 -0.96
CA PHE A 26 -3.95 6.03 -1.25
C PHE A 26 -4.60 5.04 -2.23
N MET A 27 -3.89 4.71 -3.31
CA MET A 27 -4.36 3.76 -4.32
C MET A 27 -4.51 2.35 -3.75
N ASN A 28 -3.58 1.92 -2.89
CA ASN A 28 -3.66 0.61 -2.21
C ASN A 28 -4.83 0.51 -1.21
N VAL A 29 -5.27 1.63 -0.63
CA VAL A 29 -6.44 1.67 0.28
C VAL A 29 -7.76 1.64 -0.50
N ILE A 30 -7.82 2.29 -1.66
CA ILE A 30 -9.00 2.28 -2.55
C ILE A 30 -9.15 0.95 -3.29
N MET A 31 -8.04 0.27 -3.56
CA MET A 31 -8.03 -0.97 -4.33
C MET A 31 -8.89 -2.07 -3.69
N GLN A 32 -10.04 -2.36 -4.31
CA GLN A 32 -10.92 -3.46 -3.91
C GLN A 32 -10.64 -4.71 -4.74
N GLY A 33 -10.30 -5.83 -4.08
CA GLY A 33 -10.06 -7.11 -4.73
C GLY A 33 -8.71 -7.23 -5.49
N GLY A 34 -7.73 -6.38 -5.17
CA GLY A 34 -6.37 -6.46 -5.75
C GLY A 34 -6.24 -6.00 -7.21
N LYS A 35 -7.29 -5.37 -7.75
CA LYS A 35 -7.31 -4.91 -9.15
C LYS A 35 -6.79 -3.48 -9.27
N LYS A 36 -5.48 -3.35 -9.52
CA LYS A 36 -4.81 -2.05 -9.68
C LYS A 36 -5.17 -1.30 -10.98
N ALA A 37 -5.79 -1.97 -11.96
CA ALA A 37 -6.16 -1.40 -13.25
C ALA A 37 -7.55 -0.70 -13.25
N VAL A 38 -8.38 -0.95 -12.24
CA VAL A 38 -9.74 -0.39 -12.11
C VAL A 38 -9.81 0.66 -10.99
N ALA A 39 -8.80 0.69 -10.11
CA ALA A 39 -8.66 1.63 -9.01
C ALA A 39 -8.00 2.95 -9.45
#